data_AF-A0A2V5W687-F1
#
_entry.id   AF-A0A2V5W687-F1
#
_cell.length_a   1.000
_cell.length_b   1.000
_cell.length_c   1.000
_cell.angle_alpha   90.00
_cell.angle_beta   90.00
_cell.angle_gamma   90.00
#
_symmetry.space_group_name_H-M   'P 1'
#
loop_
_entity.id
_entity.type
_entity.pdbx_description
1 polymer ?
#
loop_
_entity_poly.entity_id
_entity_poly.type
_entity_poly.pdbx_seq_one_letter_code
_entity_poly.pdbx_strand_id
1 'polypeptide(L)'
;LFLRGALAKSKNALPESDESRKLLGDFDGKVDAVRKQIVATTEGGAITGEERLREHTDHLYGAILVYEGKPGDYQIARIDALRKELGDVTGDFENLVTKDLPALNDALKAKGKEPIPAPPAKVAVNEQSLGGGNPAQEVLERD
;
A
#
# COMPACT_ATOMS: atom_id res chain seq x y z
N LEU A 1 -3.70 3.79 -0.21
CA LEU A 1 -3.90 5.19 -0.66
C LEU A 1 -5.10 5.87 0.01
N PHE A 2 -6.30 5.25 0.01
CA PHE A 2 -7.52 5.81 0.62
C PHE A 2 -7.30 6.49 1.98
N LEU A 3 -6.75 5.78 2.96
CA LEU A 3 -6.59 6.28 4.33
C LEU A 3 -5.69 7.53 4.38
N ARG A 4 -4.54 7.51 3.69
CA ARG A 4 -3.66 8.67 3.57
C ARG A 4 -4.32 9.85 2.85
N GLY A 5 -5.12 9.58 1.82
CA GLY A 5 -5.93 10.60 1.16
C GLY A 5 -6.96 11.23 2.10
N ALA A 6 -7.64 10.44 2.93
CA ALA A 6 -8.58 10.93 3.94
C ALA A 6 -7.88 11.78 5.01
N LEU A 7 -6.70 11.34 5.48
CA LEU A 7 -5.87 12.09 6.43
C LEU A 7 -5.40 13.42 5.85
N ALA A 8 -4.90 13.43 4.61
CA ALA A 8 -4.48 14.65 3.93
C ALA A 8 -5.64 15.63 3.75
N LYS A 9 -6.81 15.13 3.31
CA LYS A 9 -8.04 15.95 3.18
C LYS A 9 -8.44 16.57 4.51
N SER A 10 -8.49 15.78 5.58
CA SER A 10 -8.84 16.26 6.92
C SER A 10 -7.83 17.30 7.42
N LYS A 11 -6.53 17.01 7.29
CA LYS A 11 -5.46 17.94 7.69
C LYS A 11 -5.56 19.27 6.95
N ASN A 12 -5.77 19.24 5.64
CA ASN A 12 -5.86 20.46 4.81
C ASN A 12 -7.11 21.30 5.08
N ALA A 13 -8.17 20.72 5.64
CA ALA A 13 -9.36 21.45 6.06
C ALA A 13 -9.18 22.19 7.40
N LEU A 14 -8.09 21.93 8.13
CA LEU A 14 -7.82 22.56 9.43
C LEU A 14 -6.84 23.74 9.30
N PRO A 15 -7.03 24.83 10.08
CA PRO A 15 -6.07 25.92 10.18
C PRO A 15 -4.68 25.42 10.57
N GLU A 16 -3.61 26.07 10.08
CA GLU A 16 -2.23 25.63 10.34
C GLU A 16 -1.87 25.58 11.83
N SER A 17 -2.48 26.44 12.65
CA SER A 17 -2.31 26.48 14.11
C SER A 17 -3.07 25.39 14.87
N ASP A 18 -3.90 24.59 14.21
CA ASP A 18 -4.70 23.55 14.86
C ASP A 18 -3.83 22.35 15.26
N GLU A 19 -3.78 22.06 16.56
CA GLU A 19 -3.00 20.95 17.13
C GLU A 19 -3.39 19.58 16.54
N SER A 20 -4.62 19.41 16.05
CA SER A 20 -5.10 18.15 15.46
C SER A 20 -4.35 17.81 14.17
N ARG A 21 -3.72 18.80 13.51
CA ARG A 21 -2.85 18.57 12.34
C ARG A 21 -1.63 17.72 12.69
N LYS A 22 -1.13 17.80 13.93
CA LYS A 22 -0.05 16.94 14.41
C LYS A 22 -0.52 15.51 14.57
N LEU A 23 -1.65 15.29 15.24
CA LEU A 23 -2.25 13.96 15.42
C LEU A 23 -2.49 13.25 14.07
N LEU A 24 -3.05 13.96 13.10
CA LEU A 24 -3.27 13.46 11.74
C LEU A 24 -1.94 13.16 11.02
N GLY A 25 -0.93 14.00 11.22
CA GLY A 25 0.41 13.82 10.64
C GLY A 25 1.15 12.62 11.21
N ASP A 26 1.12 12.45 12.53
CA ASP A 26 1.77 11.34 13.22
C ASP A 26 1.14 10.00 12.80
N PHE A 27 -0.19 9.96 12.66
CA PHE A 27 -0.88 8.79 12.15
C PHE A 27 -0.63 8.54 10.66
N ASP A 28 -0.59 9.58 9.80
CA ASP A 28 -0.20 9.42 8.39
C ASP A 28 1.22 8.84 8.26
N GLY A 29 2.14 9.27 9.14
CA GLY A 29 3.50 8.73 9.20
C GLY A 29 3.52 7.22 9.50
N LYS A 30 2.68 6.74 10.43
CA LYS A 30 2.53 5.30 10.69
C LYS A 30 2.00 4.54 9.47
N VAL A 31 0.98 5.08 8.80
CA VAL A 31 0.43 4.48 7.57
C VAL A 31 1.47 4.46 6.44
N ASP A 32 2.28 5.52 6.32
CA ASP A 32 3.38 5.59 5.35
C ASP A 32 4.49 4.58 5.67
N ALA A 33 4.83 4.37 6.93
CA ALA A 33 5.83 3.39 7.34
C ALA A 33 5.44 1.97 6.89
N VAL A 34 4.19 1.57 7.10
CA VAL A 34 3.67 0.28 6.63
C VAL A 34 3.67 0.20 5.10
N ARG A 35 3.27 1.28 4.39
CA ARG A 35 3.33 1.33 2.92
C ARG A 35 4.76 1.10 2.41
N LYS A 36 5.75 1.71 3.05
CA LYS A 36 7.17 1.62 2.67
C LYS A 36 7.76 0.24 2.87
N GLN A 37 7.15 -0.66 3.64
CA GLN A 37 7.56 -2.07 3.69
C GLN A 37 7.11 -2.84 2.43
N ILE A 38 6.06 -2.36 1.75
CA ILE A 38 5.48 -3.03 0.58
C ILE A 38 6.14 -2.56 -0.72
N VAL A 39 6.30 -1.25 -0.88
CA VAL A 39 6.69 -0.63 -2.16
C VAL A 39 7.82 0.37 -1.96
N ALA A 40 8.78 0.36 -2.88
CA ALA A 40 9.79 1.42 -2.95
C ALA A 40 9.11 2.78 -3.14
N THR A 41 9.60 3.80 -2.43
CA THR A 41 9.00 5.15 -2.47
C THR A 41 10.00 6.23 -2.86
N THR A 42 11.27 5.88 -3.01
CA THR A 42 12.32 6.78 -3.45
C THR A 42 12.31 6.90 -4.98
N GLU A 43 12.55 8.09 -5.51
CA GLU A 43 12.73 8.28 -6.96
C GLU A 43 13.87 7.37 -7.45
N GLY A 44 13.63 6.66 -8.54
CA GLY A 44 14.54 5.66 -9.07
C GLY A 44 14.45 4.28 -8.42
N GLY A 45 13.85 4.10 -7.23
CA GLY A 45 13.57 2.79 -6.61
C GLY A 45 14.65 1.72 -6.82
N ALA A 46 14.38 0.74 -7.71
CA ALA A 46 15.33 -0.32 -8.07
C ALA A 46 16.68 0.18 -8.59
N ILE A 47 16.72 1.34 -9.27
CA ILE A 47 17.94 2.01 -9.73
C ILE A 47 18.74 2.60 -8.55
N THR A 48 18.06 3.06 -7.50
CA THR A 48 18.70 3.57 -6.28
C THR A 48 18.95 2.48 -5.23
N GLY A 49 18.54 1.24 -5.52
CA GLY A 49 18.73 0.06 -4.66
C GLY A 49 17.69 -0.09 -3.56
N GLU A 50 16.61 0.69 -3.56
CA GLU A 50 15.50 0.44 -2.65
C GLU A 50 14.63 -0.71 -3.20
N GLU A 51 14.77 -1.89 -2.61
CA GLU A 51 13.88 -3.04 -2.84
C GLU A 51 13.00 -3.29 -1.62
N ARG A 52 11.72 -3.57 -1.86
CA ARG A 52 10.71 -3.93 -0.87
C ARG A 52 10.04 -5.26 -1.24
N LEU A 53 9.01 -5.62 -0.49
CA LEU A 53 8.26 -6.87 -0.71
C LEU A 53 7.83 -7.06 -2.16
N ARG A 54 7.39 -5.99 -2.84
CA ARG A 54 7.01 -6.06 -4.26
C ARG A 54 8.19 -6.47 -5.14
N GLU A 55 9.30 -5.74 -5.06
CA GLU A 55 10.46 -5.97 -5.93
C GLU A 55 11.08 -7.35 -5.64
N HIS A 56 11.14 -7.75 -4.37
CA HIS A 56 11.58 -9.08 -3.97
C HIS A 56 10.66 -10.20 -4.47
N THR A 57 9.35 -9.95 -4.54
CA THR A 57 8.38 -10.89 -5.12
C THR A 57 8.55 -10.98 -6.63
N ASP A 58 8.78 -9.85 -7.30
CA ASP A 58 9.04 -9.81 -8.75
C ASP A 58 10.32 -10.57 -9.10
N HIS A 59 11.38 -10.41 -8.30
CA HIS A 59 12.63 -11.17 -8.45
C HIS A 59 12.42 -12.68 -8.31
N LEU A 60 11.66 -13.10 -7.30
CA LEU A 60 11.33 -14.52 -7.09
C LEU A 60 10.48 -15.06 -8.24
N TYR A 61 9.48 -14.30 -8.69
CA TYR A 61 8.64 -14.66 -9.83
C TYR A 61 9.49 -14.85 -11.09
N GLY A 62 10.38 -13.90 -11.39
CA GLY A 62 11.33 -14.01 -12.51
C GLY A 62 12.19 -15.27 -12.39
N ALA A 63 12.79 -15.51 -11.22
CA ALA A 63 13.64 -16.67 -11.00
C ALA A 63 12.93 -18.03 -11.18
N ILE A 64 11.62 -18.09 -10.88
CA ILE A 64 10.80 -19.29 -11.12
C ILE A 64 10.42 -19.39 -12.59
N LEU A 65 10.02 -18.28 -13.22
CA LEU A 65 9.53 -18.25 -14.60
C LEU A 65 10.56 -18.77 -15.60
N VAL A 66 11.86 -18.45 -15.42
CA VAL A 66 12.92 -18.87 -16.35
C VAL A 66 13.50 -20.26 -16.02
N TYR A 67 13.02 -20.92 -14.96
CA TYR A 67 13.56 -22.21 -14.53
C TYR A 67 12.72 -23.39 -15.07
N GLU A 68 13.34 -24.25 -15.87
CA GLU A 68 12.66 -25.38 -16.55
C GLU A 68 12.47 -26.63 -15.66
N GLY A 69 12.37 -26.44 -14.34
CA GLY A 69 12.22 -27.53 -13.37
C GLY A 69 11.42 -27.14 -12.14
N LYS A 70 11.31 -28.04 -11.17
CA LYS A 70 10.67 -27.72 -9.88
C LYS A 70 11.48 -26.64 -9.13
N PRO A 71 10.85 -25.70 -8.41
CA PRO A 71 11.61 -24.69 -7.68
C PRO A 71 12.65 -25.31 -6.74
N GLY A 72 13.85 -24.73 -6.70
CA GLY A 72 14.91 -25.17 -5.80
C GLY A 72 14.59 -24.84 -4.34
N ASP A 73 15.24 -25.54 -3.39
CA ASP A 73 14.96 -25.38 -1.95
C ASP A 73 15.07 -23.92 -1.47
N TYR A 74 16.02 -23.16 -2.02
CA TYR A 74 16.15 -21.72 -1.74
C TYR A 74 14.94 -20.90 -2.21
N GLN A 75 14.38 -21.21 -3.38
CA GLN A 75 13.20 -20.51 -3.89
C GLN A 75 11.97 -20.83 -3.03
N ILE A 76 11.82 -22.08 -2.58
CA ILE A 76 10.75 -22.48 -1.63
C ILE A 76 10.89 -21.72 -0.31
N ALA A 77 12.09 -21.72 0.29
CA ALA A 77 12.34 -20.97 1.51
C ALA A 77 12.07 -19.46 1.33
N ARG A 78 12.39 -18.91 0.15
CA ARG A 78 12.11 -17.49 -0.16
C ARG A 78 10.61 -17.21 -0.30
N ILE A 79 9.82 -18.13 -0.86
CA ILE A 79 8.36 -18.03 -0.88
C ILE A 79 7.81 -17.92 0.55
N ASP A 80 8.26 -18.79 1.44
CA ASP A 80 7.76 -18.83 2.81
C ASP A 80 8.17 -17.59 3.61
N ALA A 81 9.40 -17.09 3.41
CA ALA A 81 9.85 -15.82 3.99
C ALA A 81 8.98 -14.64 3.51
N LEU A 82 8.78 -14.48 2.19
CA LEU A 82 7.97 -13.38 1.65
C LEU A 82 6.50 -13.46 2.08
N ARG A 83 5.94 -14.67 2.21
CA ARG A 83 4.60 -14.87 2.78
C ARG A 83 4.52 -14.40 4.22
N LYS A 84 5.52 -14.75 5.04
CA LYS A 84 5.57 -14.32 6.43
C LYS A 84 5.69 -12.81 6.54
N GLU A 85 6.60 -12.20 5.78
CA GLU A 85 6.79 -10.74 5.76
C GLU A 85 5.50 -10.02 5.32
N LEU A 86 4.80 -10.52 4.29
CA LEU A 86 3.50 -9.96 3.88
C LEU A 86 2.44 -10.12 4.98
N GLY A 87 2.44 -11.24 5.70
CA GLY A 87 1.56 -11.46 6.85
C GLY A 87 1.83 -10.49 7.99
N ASP A 88 3.10 -10.28 8.32
CA ASP A 88 3.52 -9.34 9.37
C ASP A 88 3.09 -7.89 8.99
N VAL A 89 3.32 -7.46 7.75
CA VAL A 89 2.88 -6.13 7.24
C VAL A 89 1.35 -5.99 7.23
N THR A 90 0.64 -7.06 6.89
CA THR A 90 -0.83 -7.10 6.92
C THR A 90 -1.33 -6.93 8.35
N GLY A 91 -0.74 -7.65 9.32
CA GLY A 91 -1.06 -7.52 10.73
C GLY A 91 -0.78 -6.11 11.29
N ASP A 92 0.33 -5.49 10.88
CA ASP A 92 0.63 -4.10 11.24
C ASP A 92 -0.42 -3.13 10.70
N PHE A 93 -0.84 -3.29 9.44
CA PHE A 93 -1.92 -2.48 8.88
C PHE A 93 -3.26 -2.70 9.58
N GLU A 94 -3.60 -3.95 9.89
CA GLU A 94 -4.82 -4.29 10.62
C GLU A 94 -4.82 -3.66 12.02
N ASN A 95 -3.69 -3.67 12.73
CA ASN A 95 -3.55 -2.97 14.00
C ASN A 95 -3.78 -1.46 13.85
N LEU A 96 -3.25 -0.84 12.79
CA LEU A 96 -3.51 0.58 12.52
C LEU A 96 -5.00 0.87 12.32
N VAL A 97 -5.72 0.01 11.60
CA VAL A 97 -7.14 0.22 11.30
C VAL A 97 -8.04 -0.11 12.49
N THR A 98 -7.74 -1.16 13.25
CA THR A 98 -8.62 -1.68 14.30
C THR A 98 -8.34 -1.10 15.68
N LYS A 99 -7.16 -0.53 15.92
CA LYS A 99 -6.77 0.03 17.22
C LYS A 99 -6.43 1.52 17.11
N ASP A 100 -5.44 1.87 16.30
CA ASP A 100 -4.90 3.23 16.28
C ASP A 100 -5.88 4.23 15.63
N LEU A 101 -6.59 3.83 14.57
CA LEU A 101 -7.57 4.69 13.89
C LEU A 101 -8.77 5.03 14.79
N PRO A 102 -9.40 4.08 15.52
CA PRO A 102 -10.39 4.41 16.54
C PRO A 102 -9.86 5.39 17.60
N ALA A 103 -8.66 5.15 18.13
CA ALA A 103 -8.05 6.03 19.13
C ALA A 103 -7.81 7.45 18.60
N LEU A 104 -7.34 7.58 17.35
CA LEU A 104 -7.24 8.88 16.66
C LEU A 104 -8.61 9.54 16.53
N ASN A 105 -9.63 8.79 16.12
CA ASN A 105 -10.97 9.32 15.93
C ASN A 105 -11.60 9.81 17.24
N ASP A 106 -11.35 9.13 18.36
CA ASP A 106 -11.80 9.59 19.68
C ASP A 106 -11.09 10.90 20.09
N ALA A 107 -9.78 11.00 19.83
CA ALA A 107 -9.03 12.24 20.07
C ALA A 107 -9.50 13.40 19.18
N LEU A 108 -9.86 13.14 17.93
CA LEU A 108 -10.43 14.13 17.01
C LEU A 108 -11.81 14.61 17.47
N LYS A 109 -12.69 13.68 17.88
CA LYS A 109 -14.02 14.00 18.41
C LYS A 109 -13.94 14.83 19.69
N ALA A 110 -13.01 14.52 20.59
CA ALA A 110 -12.78 15.32 21.80
C ALA A 110 -12.36 16.77 21.50
N LYS A 111 -11.81 17.03 20.31
CA LYS A 111 -11.46 18.35 19.79
C LYS A 111 -12.52 18.93 18.83
N GLY A 112 -13.70 18.31 18.75
CA GLY A 112 -14.82 18.74 17.89
C GLY A 112 -14.55 18.58 16.40
N LYS A 113 -13.67 17.64 16.00
CA LYS A 113 -13.32 17.37 14.61
C LYS A 113 -14.01 16.12 14.10
N GLU A 114 -14.24 16.08 12.79
CA GLU A 114 -14.81 14.92 12.11
C GLU A 114 -13.84 13.72 12.17
N PRO A 115 -14.36 12.50 12.38
CA PRO A 115 -13.56 11.29 12.36
C PRO A 115 -13.09 10.96 10.94
N ILE A 116 -11.96 10.26 10.87
CA ILE A 116 -11.43 9.70 9.63
C ILE A 116 -12.17 8.40 9.32
N PRO A 117 -12.72 8.24 8.09
CA PRO A 117 -13.41 7.02 7.71
C PRO A 117 -12.43 5.84 7.61
N ALA A 118 -12.89 4.66 8.04
CA ALA A 118 -12.15 3.42 7.86
C ALA A 118 -12.01 3.06 6.36
N PRO A 119 -10.91 2.42 5.95
CA PRO A 119 -10.78 1.92 4.59
C PRO A 119 -11.81 0.83 4.30
N PRO A 120 -12.27 0.69 3.04
CA PRO A 120 -13.18 -0.38 2.66
C PRO A 120 -12.49 -1.75 2.85
N ALA A 121 -13.26 -2.75 3.32
CA ALA A 121 -12.76 -4.10 3.58
C ALA A 121 -12.24 -4.82 2.31
N LYS A 122 -12.69 -4.38 1.13
CA LYS A 122 -12.15 -4.78 -0.16
C LYS A 122 -11.85 -3.51 -0.95
N VAL A 123 -10.61 -3.35 -1.40
CA VAL A 123 -10.30 -2.39 -2.45
C VAL A 123 -10.80 -3.04 -3.75
N ALA A 124 -11.82 -2.47 -4.37
CA ALA A 124 -12.20 -2.88 -5.72
C ALA A 124 -10.98 -2.67 -6.63
N VAL A 125 -10.40 -3.75 -7.12
CA VAL A 125 -9.41 -3.67 -8.19
C VAL A 125 -10.20 -3.33 -9.44
N ASN A 126 -10.23 -2.06 -9.83
CA ASN A 126 -10.79 -1.68 -11.12
C ASN A 126 -9.90 -2.29 -12.21
N GLU A 127 -10.43 -3.27 -12.93
CA GLU A 127 -9.75 -3.98 -14.04
C GLU A 127 -9.23 -3.02 -15.12
N GLN A 128 -9.77 -1.80 -15.19
CA GLN A 128 -9.34 -0.75 -16.11
C GLN A 128 -7.95 -0.15 -15.80
N SER A 129 -7.36 -0.41 -14.63
CA SER A 129 -6.03 0.12 -14.27
C SER A 129 -4.88 -0.83 -14.63
N LEU A 130 -5.16 -2.05 -15.09
CA LEU A 130 -4.15 -3.00 -15.57
C LEU A 130 -4.15 -2.98 -17.10
N GLY A 131 -3.85 -1.80 -17.67
CA GLY A 131 -3.71 -1.60 -19.11
C GLY A 131 -2.46 -2.28 -19.68
N GLY A 132 -2.43 -3.61 -19.66
CA GLY A 132 -1.72 -4.36 -20.69
C GLY A 132 -2.47 -4.15 -22.00
N GLY A 133 -1.84 -3.44 -22.94
CA GLY A 133 -2.42 -3.18 -24.25
C GLY A 133 -2.90 -4.49 -24.88
N ASN A 134 -4.20 -4.58 -25.17
CA ASN A 134 -4.77 -5.70 -25.90
C ASN A 134 -4.59 -5.39 -27.40
N PRO A 135 -3.72 -6.08 -28.16
CA PRO A 135 -3.48 -5.75 -29.56
C PRO A 135 -4.57 -6.31 -30.51
N ALA A 136 -5.75 -6.62 -30.00
CA ALA A 136 -6.75 -7.43 -30.72
C ALA A 136 -8.02 -6.68 -31.15
N GLN A 137 -8.00 -5.35 -31.23
CA GLN A 137 -9.09 -4.57 -31.84
C GLN A 137 -8.55 -3.39 -32.67
N GLU A 138 -7.82 -3.70 -33.73
CA GLU A 138 -7.68 -2.78 -34.87
C GLU A 138 -7.78 -3.56 -36.17
N VAL A 139 -8.96 -4.13 -36.43
CA VAL A 139 -9.39 -4.48 -37.78
C VAL A 139 -10.88 -4.17 -37.86
N LEU A 140 -11.25 -3.45 -38.92
CA LEU A 140 -12.59 -2.97 -39.31
C LEU A 140 -13.01 -1.63 -38.71
N GLU A 141 -12.54 -0.56 -39.34
CA GLU A 141 -13.42 0.43 -40.00
C GLU A 141 -12.54 1.36 -40.87
N ARG A 142 -12.49 1.03 -42.17
CA ARG A 142 -12.15 1.97 -43.24
C ARG A 142 -13.28 1.88 -44.24
N ASP A 143 -14.24 2.78 -44.10
CA ASP A 143 -15.09 3.22 -45.20
C ASP A 143 -14.43 4.40 -45.91
#